data_AF-A0A0G3UZH7-F1
#
_entry.id   AF-A0A0G3UZH7-F1
#
_cell.length_a   1.000
_cell.length_b   1.000
_cell.length_c   1.000
_cell.angle_alpha   90.00
_cell.angle_beta   90.00
_cell.angle_gamma   90.00
#
_symmetry.space_group_name_H-M   'P 1'
#
loop_
_entity.id
_entity.type
_entity.pdbx_description
1 polymer ?
#
loop_
_entity_poly.entity_id
_entity_poly.type
_entity_poly.pdbx_seq_one_letter_code
_entity_poly.pdbx_strand_id
1 'polypeptide(L)'
;MATRDDRVWGGYSTVILASDIPRANTPAGGYGDPSLPPNQREMPPLFLAECDEPLGSGVPDMRGTWKTVSLEINGEPAPSDHRVMEHVERIEQAGLRVTFTSAGVIHDFYACDGTYENAMQDVMAVDFTTPAVFSATFDDGVLVFRGEDALAGITIRRWLEGKQLVWEFSTAWTARMERI
;
A
#
# COMPACT_ATOMS: atom_id res chain seq x y z
N MET A 1 16.94 -58.24 -17.80
CA MET A 1 18.16 -57.41 -17.63
C MET A 1 18.19 -56.46 -18.83
N ALA A 2 17.93 -55.17 -18.77
CA ALA A 2 17.68 -54.22 -17.69
C ALA A 2 16.63 -53.18 -18.14
N THR A 3 16.03 -52.51 -17.17
CA THR A 3 15.01 -51.44 -17.27
C THR A 3 15.64 -50.04 -17.43
N ARG A 4 14.76 -49.05 -17.71
CA ARG A 4 14.92 -47.57 -17.66
C ARG A 4 15.31 -46.91 -19.00
N ASP A 5 14.83 -45.72 -19.35
CA ASP A 5 14.39 -44.60 -18.49
C ASP A 5 13.42 -43.68 -19.28
N ASP A 6 12.15 -43.63 -18.90
CA ASP A 6 11.24 -42.54 -19.27
C ASP A 6 11.43 -41.41 -18.25
N ARG A 7 12.26 -40.41 -18.57
CA ARG A 7 12.31 -39.15 -17.80
C ARG A 7 11.46 -38.09 -18.47
N VAL A 8 10.24 -37.95 -17.96
CA VAL A 8 9.45 -36.74 -18.07
C VAL A 8 10.09 -35.70 -17.14
N TRP A 9 10.65 -34.63 -17.72
CA TRP A 9 11.07 -33.45 -16.96
C TRP A 9 9.82 -32.66 -16.58
N GLY A 10 9.33 -32.83 -15.35
CA GLY A 10 8.34 -31.93 -14.76
C GLY A 10 8.98 -30.57 -14.51
N GLY A 11 8.53 -29.55 -15.23
CA GLY A 11 8.87 -28.16 -14.93
C GLY A 11 8.26 -27.78 -13.58
N TYR A 12 9.09 -27.51 -12.59
CA TYR A 12 8.63 -26.88 -11.36
C TYR A 12 8.26 -25.43 -11.71
N SER A 13 6.97 -25.09 -11.62
CA SER A 13 6.54 -23.69 -11.53
C SER A 13 7.09 -23.16 -10.21
N THR A 14 8.10 -22.29 -10.27
CA THR A 14 8.55 -21.59 -9.06
C THR A 14 7.49 -20.55 -8.73
N VAL A 15 6.74 -20.79 -7.67
CA VAL A 15 5.86 -19.77 -7.07
C VAL A 15 6.75 -18.60 -6.66
N ILE A 16 6.46 -17.40 -7.15
CA ILE A 16 7.16 -16.17 -6.73
C ILE A 16 6.46 -15.66 -5.48
N LEU A 17 7.17 -15.69 -4.34
CA LEU A 17 6.66 -15.18 -3.07
C LEU A 17 6.82 -13.66 -2.99
N ALA A 18 6.03 -13.02 -2.14
CA ALA A 18 6.13 -11.58 -1.90
C ALA A 18 7.52 -11.18 -1.37
N SER A 19 8.17 -12.09 -0.63
CA SER A 19 9.55 -11.94 -0.14
C SER A 19 10.63 -12.06 -1.20
N ASP A 20 10.31 -12.63 -2.37
CA ASP A 20 11.27 -12.73 -3.48
C ASP A 20 11.33 -11.44 -4.30
N ILE A 21 10.33 -10.57 -4.15
CA ILE A 21 10.24 -9.28 -4.84
C ILE A 21 10.89 -8.21 -3.96
N PRO A 22 11.87 -7.44 -4.45
CA PRO A 22 12.49 -6.36 -3.67
C PRO A 22 11.47 -5.32 -3.19
N ARG A 23 11.76 -4.67 -2.05
CA ARG A 23 10.99 -3.51 -1.58
C ARG A 23 11.07 -2.38 -2.61
N ALA A 24 9.94 -1.75 -2.91
CA ALA A 24 9.86 -0.54 -3.71
C ALA A 24 9.84 0.69 -2.79
N ASN A 25 10.65 1.70 -3.12
CA ASN A 25 10.69 2.97 -2.39
C ASN A 25 10.44 4.13 -3.35
N THR A 26 10.03 5.26 -2.80
CA THR A 26 9.82 6.47 -3.60
C THR A 26 11.14 6.97 -4.19
N PRO A 27 11.25 7.20 -5.52
CA PRO A 27 12.40 7.86 -6.12
C PRO A 27 12.59 9.28 -5.58
N ALA A 28 13.83 9.79 -5.61
CA ALA A 28 14.09 11.18 -5.23
C ALA A 28 13.21 12.16 -6.04
N GLY A 29 12.40 12.98 -5.35
CA GLY A 29 11.43 13.90 -5.97
C GLY A 29 10.06 13.30 -6.31
N GLY A 30 9.82 12.04 -5.94
CA GLY A 30 8.62 11.28 -6.26
C GLY A 30 8.69 10.57 -7.62
N TYR A 31 7.82 9.59 -7.85
CA TYR A 31 7.69 8.97 -9.17
C TYR A 31 7.03 9.91 -10.18
N GLY A 32 7.14 9.58 -11.47
CA GLY A 32 6.48 10.26 -12.59
C GLY A 32 7.10 11.61 -12.96
N ASP A 33 6.41 12.37 -13.81
CA ASP A 33 6.88 13.69 -14.27
C ASP A 33 6.83 14.71 -13.13
N PRO A 34 7.98 15.26 -12.68
CA PRO A 34 8.02 16.21 -11.57
C PRO A 34 7.40 17.57 -11.89
N SER A 35 7.17 17.88 -13.17
CA SER A 35 6.46 19.10 -13.60
C SER A 35 4.95 19.03 -13.38
N LEU A 36 4.41 17.83 -13.15
CA LEU A 36 3.00 17.61 -12.87
C LEU A 36 2.70 17.61 -11.37
N PRO A 37 1.49 18.06 -10.97
CA PRO A 37 0.97 17.84 -9.62
C PRO A 37 1.06 16.35 -9.24
N PRO A 38 1.42 16.00 -7.99
CA PRO A 38 1.66 14.61 -7.60
C PRO A 38 0.50 13.64 -7.88
N ASN A 39 -0.74 14.11 -7.79
CA ASN A 39 -1.96 13.32 -8.07
C ASN A 39 -2.25 13.12 -9.58
N GLN A 40 -1.48 13.77 -10.45
CA GLN A 40 -1.57 13.65 -11.91
C GLN A 40 -0.38 12.88 -12.49
N ARG A 41 0.58 12.47 -11.66
CA ARG A 41 1.75 11.72 -12.11
C ARG A 41 1.36 10.28 -12.44
N GLU A 42 1.90 9.78 -13.55
CA GLU A 42 1.68 8.40 -13.97
C GLU A 42 2.24 7.43 -12.93
N MET A 43 1.39 6.54 -12.43
CA MET A 43 1.82 5.49 -11.51
C MET A 43 2.74 4.50 -12.24
N PRO A 44 3.83 4.04 -11.60
CA PRO A 44 4.66 2.96 -12.14
C PRO A 44 3.84 1.68 -12.39
N PRO A 45 4.40 0.69 -13.12
CA PRO A 45 3.82 -0.65 -13.23
C PRO A 45 3.52 -1.30 -11.87
N LEU A 46 2.68 -2.34 -11.88
CA LEU A 46 2.40 -3.14 -10.68
C LEU A 46 3.69 -3.78 -10.15
N PHE A 47 3.92 -3.67 -8.85
CA PHE A 47 5.08 -4.22 -8.17
C PHE A 47 4.91 -5.71 -7.84
N LEU A 48 3.67 -6.14 -7.59
CA LEU A 48 3.34 -7.52 -7.20
C LEU A 48 2.67 -8.29 -8.35
N ALA A 49 2.84 -7.85 -9.60
CA ALA A 49 2.17 -8.43 -10.77
C ALA A 49 2.48 -9.91 -10.99
N GLU A 50 3.71 -10.31 -10.69
CA GLU A 50 4.22 -11.68 -10.87
C GLU A 50 4.15 -12.49 -9.58
N CYS A 51 3.62 -11.92 -8.48
CA CYS A 51 3.53 -12.62 -7.21
C CYS A 51 2.34 -13.59 -7.22
N ASP A 52 2.61 -14.86 -6.90
CA ASP A 52 1.62 -15.92 -6.83
C ASP A 52 1.17 -16.21 -5.37
N GLU A 53 1.71 -15.49 -4.38
CA GLU A 53 1.42 -15.71 -2.98
C GLU A 53 -0.02 -15.26 -2.62
N PRO A 54 -0.87 -16.16 -2.07
CA PRO A 54 -2.20 -15.77 -1.64
C PRO A 54 -2.15 -14.77 -0.48
N LEU A 55 -3.23 -14.02 -0.26
CA LEU A 55 -3.33 -13.15 0.92
C LEU A 55 -3.23 -13.98 2.21
N GLY A 56 -2.56 -13.42 3.21
CA GLY A 56 -2.44 -14.02 4.52
C GLY A 56 -3.79 -14.24 5.20
N SER A 57 -3.84 -15.19 6.14
CA SER A 57 -5.05 -15.45 6.91
C SER A 57 -5.51 -14.19 7.66
N GLY A 58 -6.80 -13.83 7.50
CA GLY A 58 -7.37 -12.65 8.15
C GLY A 58 -7.04 -11.31 7.48
N VAL A 59 -6.27 -11.32 6.38
CA VAL A 59 -5.99 -10.12 5.59
C VAL A 59 -7.21 -9.79 4.73
N PRO A 60 -7.85 -8.62 4.91
CA PRO A 60 -8.89 -8.16 4.00
C PRO A 60 -8.30 -7.84 2.61
N ASP A 61 -9.05 -8.19 1.57
CA ASP A 61 -8.68 -7.88 0.19
C ASP A 61 -9.02 -6.43 -0.17
N MET A 62 -8.05 -5.55 0.01
CA MET A 62 -8.09 -4.13 -0.33
C MET A 62 -7.50 -3.83 -1.72
N ARG A 63 -6.99 -4.84 -2.45
CA ARG A 63 -6.32 -4.67 -3.74
C ARG A 63 -7.17 -3.88 -4.72
N GLY A 64 -6.55 -3.05 -5.54
CA GLY A 64 -7.14 -2.28 -6.65
C GLY A 64 -6.95 -0.77 -6.50
N THR A 65 -7.59 0.00 -7.37
CA THR A 65 -7.45 1.46 -7.40
C THR A 65 -8.66 2.12 -6.76
N TRP A 66 -8.40 3.11 -5.91
CA TRP A 66 -9.39 3.77 -5.08
C TRP A 66 -9.28 5.28 -5.26
N LYS A 67 -10.43 5.96 -5.32
CA LYS A 67 -10.51 7.42 -5.42
C LYS A 67 -11.36 7.98 -4.29
N THR A 68 -10.89 9.04 -3.64
CA THR A 68 -11.67 9.75 -2.62
C THR A 68 -12.99 10.28 -3.19
N VAL A 69 -14.08 10.03 -2.48
CA VAL A 69 -15.42 10.55 -2.80
C VAL A 69 -15.99 11.44 -1.70
N SER A 70 -15.52 11.30 -0.46
CA SER A 70 -15.83 12.21 0.64
C SER A 70 -14.67 12.32 1.61
N LEU A 71 -14.62 13.44 2.32
CA LEU A 71 -13.62 13.73 3.33
C LEU A 71 -14.29 14.47 4.50
N GLU A 72 -14.01 14.02 5.71
CA GLU A 72 -14.46 14.64 6.95
C GLU A 72 -13.25 15.12 7.76
N ILE A 73 -13.32 16.34 8.28
CA ILE A 73 -12.35 16.93 9.22
C ILE A 73 -13.14 17.28 10.48
N ASN A 74 -12.75 16.73 11.64
CA ASN A 74 -13.47 16.91 12.90
C ASN A 74 -14.97 16.55 12.83
N GLY A 75 -15.33 15.55 12.02
CA GLY A 75 -16.73 15.09 11.84
C GLY A 75 -17.58 15.95 10.90
N GLU A 76 -17.01 16.99 10.29
CA GLU A 76 -17.70 17.86 9.33
C GLU A 76 -17.12 17.68 7.92
N PRO A 77 -17.93 17.83 6.86
CA PRO A 77 -17.44 17.78 5.48
C PRO A 77 -16.31 18.79 5.25
N ALA A 78 -15.21 18.33 4.68
CA ALA A 78 -14.09 19.18 4.30
C ALA A 78 -14.45 20.08 3.09
N PRO A 79 -13.70 21.19 2.87
CA PRO A 79 -13.82 21.98 1.65
C PRO A 79 -13.66 21.12 0.39
N SER A 80 -14.45 21.39 -0.64
CA SER A 80 -14.45 20.59 -1.88
C SER A 80 -13.13 20.69 -2.66
N ASP A 81 -12.35 21.73 -2.43
CA ASP A 81 -11.01 21.96 -3.01
C ASP A 81 -9.87 21.41 -2.13
N HIS A 82 -10.19 20.70 -1.04
CA HIS A 82 -9.17 20.08 -0.22
C HIS A 82 -8.41 19.00 -1.02
N ARG A 83 -7.08 19.04 -1.03
CA ARG A 83 -6.22 18.17 -1.86
C ARG A 83 -6.53 16.66 -1.79
N VAL A 84 -7.00 16.18 -0.63
CA VAL A 84 -7.36 14.76 -0.43
C VAL A 84 -8.61 14.36 -1.23
N MET A 85 -9.46 15.32 -1.62
CA MET A 85 -10.60 15.06 -2.52
C MET A 85 -10.15 14.62 -3.92
N GLU A 86 -8.93 14.94 -4.34
CA GLU A 86 -8.35 14.51 -5.62
C GLU A 86 -7.46 13.27 -5.48
N HIS A 87 -7.42 12.66 -4.31
CA HIS A 87 -6.54 11.54 -4.03
C HIS A 87 -7.01 10.26 -4.73
N VAL A 88 -6.05 9.60 -5.40
CA VAL A 88 -6.20 8.29 -6.03
C VAL A 88 -5.06 7.41 -5.57
N GLU A 89 -5.37 6.22 -5.07
CA GLU A 89 -4.40 5.27 -4.54
C GLU A 89 -4.60 3.88 -5.15
N ARG A 90 -3.50 3.28 -5.61
CA ARG A 90 -3.48 1.87 -5.97
C ARG A 90 -2.89 1.05 -4.83
N ILE A 91 -3.65 0.03 -4.42
CA ILE A 91 -3.24 -0.94 -3.39
C ILE A 91 -2.92 -2.26 -4.07
N GLU A 92 -1.74 -2.81 -3.79
CA GLU A 92 -1.36 -4.18 -4.15
C GLU A 92 -1.09 -4.97 -2.87
N GLN A 93 -1.42 -6.26 -2.85
CA GLN A 93 -1.25 -7.13 -1.70
C GLN A 93 -0.88 -8.55 -2.12
N ALA A 94 0.04 -9.16 -1.37
CA ALA A 94 0.40 -10.57 -1.46
C ALA A 94 0.93 -11.03 -0.09
N GLY A 95 0.47 -12.18 0.42
CA GLY A 95 0.79 -12.60 1.79
C GLY A 95 0.38 -11.53 2.81
N LEU A 96 1.36 -11.04 3.59
CA LEU A 96 1.21 -9.90 4.51
C LEU A 96 1.76 -8.58 3.96
N ARG A 97 2.27 -8.55 2.73
CA ARG A 97 2.83 -7.36 2.09
C ARG A 97 1.72 -6.47 1.54
N VAL A 98 1.90 -5.15 1.67
CA VAL A 98 0.99 -4.16 1.10
C VAL A 98 1.78 -3.01 0.49
N THR A 99 1.49 -2.67 -0.76
CA THR A 99 2.03 -1.48 -1.40
C THR A 99 0.92 -0.46 -1.66
N PHE A 100 1.26 0.82 -1.47
CA PHE A 100 0.43 1.96 -1.79
C PHE A 100 1.15 2.82 -2.80
N THR A 101 0.55 2.99 -3.98
CA THR A 101 1.06 3.91 -5.00
C THR A 101 0.09 5.07 -5.16
N SER A 102 0.50 6.26 -4.73
CA SER A 102 -0.35 7.46 -4.79
C SER A 102 0.46 8.73 -4.69
N ALA A 103 -0.04 9.85 -5.23
CA ALA A 103 0.49 11.19 -5.00
C ALA A 103 2.03 11.30 -5.12
N GLY A 104 2.63 10.62 -6.09
CA GLY A 104 4.08 10.61 -6.31
C GLY A 104 4.90 9.73 -5.35
N VAL A 105 4.30 9.01 -4.39
CA VAL A 105 4.98 8.09 -3.46
C VAL A 105 4.63 6.61 -3.65
N ILE A 106 5.58 5.74 -3.34
CA ILE A 106 5.42 4.29 -3.24
C ILE A 106 5.70 3.87 -1.80
N HIS A 107 4.65 3.70 -1.02
CA HIS A 107 4.76 3.21 0.35
C HIS A 107 4.58 1.69 0.39
N ASP A 108 5.69 0.98 0.57
CA ASP A 108 5.75 -0.48 0.57
C ASP A 108 6.00 -1.03 1.98
N PHE A 109 4.98 -1.65 2.56
CA PHE A 109 5.09 -2.42 3.80
C PHE A 109 5.50 -3.84 3.43
N TYR A 110 6.78 -4.14 3.58
CA TYR A 110 7.34 -5.44 3.19
C TYR A 110 6.62 -6.61 3.88
N ALA A 111 6.22 -6.43 5.14
CA ALA A 111 5.21 -7.25 5.80
C ALA A 111 4.48 -6.45 6.87
N CYS A 112 3.15 -6.57 6.95
CA CYS A 112 2.33 -6.00 8.01
C CYS A 112 2.33 -6.88 9.27
N ASP A 113 3.51 -7.11 9.85
CA ASP A 113 3.74 -7.93 11.05
C ASP A 113 3.99 -7.13 12.34
N GLY A 114 3.88 -5.80 12.26
CA GLY A 114 4.09 -4.88 13.38
C GLY A 114 5.54 -4.55 13.70
N THR A 115 6.51 -5.08 12.94
CA THR A 115 7.93 -4.77 13.13
C THR A 115 8.37 -3.53 12.34
N TYR A 116 9.40 -2.84 12.80
CA TYR A 116 10.03 -1.75 12.05
C TYR A 116 11.06 -2.23 11.01
N GLU A 117 11.51 -3.49 11.11
CA GLU A 117 12.32 -4.14 10.08
C GLU A 117 11.53 -4.28 8.76
N ASN A 118 10.29 -4.75 8.87
CA ASN A 118 9.38 -4.94 7.73
C ASN A 118 8.44 -3.77 7.46
N ALA A 119 8.57 -2.68 8.24
CA ALA A 119 7.84 -1.44 8.07
C ALA A 119 8.06 -0.80 6.69
N MET A 120 7.14 0.08 6.31
CA MET A 120 7.42 1.08 5.29
C MET A 120 8.50 2.02 5.82
N GLN A 121 9.55 2.21 5.02
CA GLN A 121 10.68 3.09 5.31
C GLN A 121 10.95 3.94 4.06
N ASP A 122 10.33 5.11 4.01
CA ASP A 122 10.24 5.93 2.80
C ASP A 122 10.21 7.42 3.17
N VAL A 123 9.57 8.27 2.35
CA VAL A 123 9.48 9.72 2.54
C VAL A 123 8.04 10.21 2.51
N MET A 124 7.73 11.28 3.25
CA MET A 124 6.40 11.88 3.25
C MET A 124 6.02 12.42 1.85
N ALA A 125 4.79 12.16 1.41
CA ALA A 125 4.28 12.63 0.11
C ALA A 125 4.17 14.15 -0.04
N VAL A 126 4.28 14.91 1.06
CA VAL A 126 4.20 16.37 1.04
C VAL A 126 5.46 17.02 0.46
N ASP A 127 6.61 16.38 0.57
CA ASP A 127 7.90 16.97 0.20
C ASP A 127 8.90 15.97 -0.43
N PHE A 128 8.59 14.67 -0.46
CA PHE A 128 9.45 13.60 -0.97
C PHE A 128 10.85 13.54 -0.33
N THR A 129 11.02 14.09 0.87
CA THR A 129 12.32 14.18 1.54
C THR A 129 12.27 13.93 3.04
N THR A 130 11.18 14.29 3.73
CA THR A 130 11.02 14.02 5.17
C THR A 130 10.90 12.51 5.39
N PRO A 131 11.79 11.87 6.17
CA PRO A 131 11.70 10.42 6.42
C PRO A 131 10.37 10.03 7.06
N ALA A 132 9.80 8.94 6.56
CA ALA A 132 8.56 8.34 7.04
C ALA A 132 8.79 6.87 7.33
N VAL A 133 8.68 6.48 8.59
CA VAL A 133 8.73 5.08 9.00
C VAL A 133 7.45 4.70 9.73
N PHE A 134 6.75 3.72 9.19
CA PHE A 134 5.51 3.19 9.79
C PHE A 134 5.55 1.67 9.76
N SER A 135 5.40 1.03 10.93
CA SER A 135 5.03 -0.38 10.99
C SER A 135 3.54 -0.53 10.69
N ALA A 136 3.11 -1.71 10.27
CA ALA A 136 1.68 -1.99 10.07
C ALA A 136 1.28 -3.36 10.59
N THR A 137 0.02 -3.49 11.01
CA THR A 137 -0.62 -4.77 11.38
C THR A 137 -2.02 -4.84 10.77
N PHE A 138 -2.53 -6.06 10.59
CA PHE A 138 -3.95 -6.31 10.34
C PHE A 138 -4.63 -6.71 11.66
N ASP A 139 -5.45 -5.80 12.19
CA ASP A 139 -6.16 -5.96 13.46
C ASP A 139 -7.66 -5.97 13.16
N ASP A 140 -8.32 -7.13 13.31
CA ASP A 140 -9.78 -7.31 13.12
C ASP A 140 -10.34 -6.71 11.79
N GLY A 141 -9.65 -6.97 10.69
CA GLY A 141 -10.03 -6.48 9.35
C GLY A 141 -9.66 -5.01 9.08
N VAL A 142 -8.93 -4.37 10.00
CA VAL A 142 -8.39 -3.02 9.84
C VAL A 142 -6.88 -3.10 9.65
N LEU A 143 -6.36 -2.47 8.60
CA LEU A 143 -4.93 -2.25 8.45
C LEU A 143 -4.53 -1.00 9.24
N VAL A 144 -3.65 -1.16 10.23
CA VAL A 144 -3.28 -0.11 11.19
C VAL A 144 -1.79 0.19 11.07
N PHE A 145 -1.45 1.45 10.83
CA PHE A 145 -0.09 1.93 10.66
C PHE A 145 0.33 2.66 11.95
N ARG A 146 1.57 2.48 12.41
CA ARG A 146 2.10 3.13 13.62
C ARG A 146 3.46 3.75 13.32
N GLY A 147 3.55 5.07 13.49
CA GLY A 147 4.76 5.84 13.18
C GLY A 147 5.89 5.63 14.18
N GLU A 148 7.12 5.63 13.68
CA GLU A 148 8.35 5.59 14.49
C GLU A 148 8.86 7.01 14.83
N ASP A 149 9.62 7.13 15.93
CA ASP A 149 10.35 8.35 16.32
C ASP A 149 9.54 9.65 16.23
N ALA A 150 9.90 10.56 15.32
CA ALA A 150 9.24 11.85 15.15
C ALA A 150 7.76 11.74 14.74
N LEU A 151 7.34 10.57 14.27
CA LEU A 151 5.97 10.23 13.89
C LEU A 151 5.27 9.38 14.95
N ALA A 152 5.91 9.13 16.10
CA ALA A 152 5.31 8.41 17.21
C ALA A 152 4.00 9.08 17.65
N GLY A 153 2.95 8.26 17.79
CA GLY A 153 1.59 8.72 18.09
C GLY A 153 0.73 9.00 16.86
N ILE A 154 1.30 9.08 15.66
CA ILE A 154 0.50 9.08 14.42
C ILE A 154 0.06 7.64 14.12
N THR A 155 -1.25 7.47 14.02
CA THR A 155 -1.89 6.22 13.58
C THR A 155 -2.65 6.48 12.29
N ILE A 156 -2.50 5.61 11.30
CA ILE A 156 -3.29 5.64 10.07
C ILE A 156 -4.05 4.33 9.98
N ARG A 157 -5.33 4.36 9.62
CA ARG A 157 -6.16 3.16 9.52
C ARG A 157 -6.79 3.07 8.15
N ARG A 158 -6.86 1.86 7.61
CA ARG A 158 -7.63 1.52 6.41
C ARG A 158 -8.53 0.34 6.69
N TRP A 159 -9.79 0.40 6.28
CA TRP A 159 -10.72 -0.72 6.38
C TRP A 159 -11.80 -0.64 5.31
N LEU A 160 -12.48 -1.76 5.04
CA LEU A 160 -13.58 -1.81 4.10
C LEU A 160 -14.92 -1.66 4.84
N GLU A 161 -15.76 -0.75 4.36
CA GLU A 161 -17.17 -0.62 4.74
C GLU A 161 -18.04 -0.84 3.50
N GLY A 162 -18.61 -2.04 3.38
CA GLY A 162 -19.36 -2.43 2.19
C GLY A 162 -18.46 -2.40 0.96
N LYS A 163 -18.70 -1.44 0.05
CA LYS A 163 -17.91 -1.26 -1.19
C LYS A 163 -16.86 -0.15 -1.10
N GLN A 164 -16.80 0.57 0.02
CA GLN A 164 -15.88 1.69 0.18
C GLN A 164 -14.67 1.28 1.00
N LEU A 165 -13.52 1.82 0.61
CA LEU A 165 -12.33 1.85 1.46
C LEU A 165 -12.41 3.12 2.30
N VAL A 166 -12.31 2.98 3.61
CA VAL A 166 -12.22 4.10 4.54
C VAL A 166 -10.76 4.28 4.92
N TRP A 167 -10.29 5.52 4.85
CA TRP A 167 -8.92 5.92 5.19
C TRP A 167 -8.97 7.00 6.27
N GLU A 168 -8.52 6.65 7.47
CA GLU A 168 -8.42 7.58 8.60
C GLU A 168 -6.95 7.93 8.83
N PHE A 169 -6.65 9.24 8.89
CA PHE A 169 -5.34 9.75 9.24
C PHE A 169 -5.40 10.34 10.64
N SER A 170 -5.18 9.52 11.65
CA SER A 170 -5.26 9.89 13.07
C SER A 170 -6.53 10.69 13.37
N THR A 171 -6.45 11.70 14.23
CA THR A 171 -7.54 12.64 14.49
C THR A 171 -7.66 13.76 13.43
N ALA A 172 -6.88 13.71 12.34
CA ALA A 172 -6.82 14.81 11.39
C ALA A 172 -8.02 14.80 10.44
N TRP A 173 -8.37 13.64 9.89
CA TRP A 173 -9.46 13.48 8.94
C TRP A 173 -9.75 12.02 8.60
N THR A 174 -10.93 11.78 8.02
CA THR A 174 -11.37 10.49 7.49
C THR A 174 -11.88 10.66 6.07
N ALA A 175 -11.32 9.90 5.14
CA ALA A 175 -11.75 9.84 3.74
C ALA A 175 -12.53 8.55 3.47
N ARG A 176 -13.57 8.64 2.64
CA ARG A 176 -14.20 7.47 2.03
C ARG A 176 -13.84 7.43 0.55
N MET A 177 -13.53 6.24 0.07
CA MET A 177 -13.01 6.03 -1.28
C MET A 177 -13.79 4.96 -2.00
N GLU A 178 -14.01 5.17 -3.29
CA GLU A 178 -14.65 4.21 -4.19
C GLU A 178 -13.62 3.59 -5.13
N ARG A 179 -13.84 2.32 -5.45
CA ARG A 179 -13.02 1.59 -6.40
C ARG A 179 -13.29 2.08 -7.82
N ILE A 180 -12.23 2.30 -8.61
CA ILE A 180 -12.28 2.72 -10.02
C ILE A 180 -11.57 1.75 -10.95
#